data_AF-A0A2A5G1B9-F1
#
_entry.id   AF-A0A2A5G1B9-F1
#
_cell.length_a   1.000
_cell.length_b   1.000
_cell.length_c   1.000
_cell.angle_alpha   90.00
_cell.angle_beta   90.00
_cell.angle_gamma   90.00
#
_symmetry.space_group_name_H-M   'P 1'
#
loop_
_entity.id
_entity.type
_entity.pdbx_description
1 polymer ?
#
loop_
_entity_poly.entity_id
_entity_poly.type
_entity_poly.pdbx_seq_one_letter_code
_entity_poly.pdbx_strand_id
1 'polypeptide(L)'
;MACSMCGESDVTTFEIHHIQPYSDNNEHEEENLILLCSNCHAKVTAGEITENEVLRLKISLMKGNNSAPQQKSQSNNVLNFNSGVNNGVVANKVEIKTQKKFIKISAPEGTIASSANHRNYIKRLIDRYHEFKTADVGKVKMKYTIIYGAIKKEFGAKWDMIPISRFERLVVFMHRRIDNTILGKTNKARNIKRYSTFEEYLQKYGS
;
A
#
# COMPACT_ATOMS: atom_id res chain seq x y z
N MET A 1 30.10 37.56 11.30
CA MET A 1 29.23 36.99 12.35
C MET A 1 27.94 36.55 11.67
N ALA A 2 27.38 35.40 12.02
CA ALA A 2 26.16 34.90 11.38
C ALA A 2 25.21 34.33 12.44
N CYS A 3 23.91 34.42 12.20
CA CYS A 3 22.88 33.80 13.02
C CYS A 3 23.16 32.29 13.11
N SER A 4 23.29 31.78 14.33
CA SER A 4 23.65 30.39 14.57
C SER A 4 22.58 29.38 14.10
N MET A 5 21.35 29.83 13.87
CA MET A 5 20.25 28.99 13.39
C MET A 5 20.14 28.90 11.87
N CYS A 6 20.19 30.03 11.16
CA CYS A 6 19.89 30.07 9.73
C CYS A 6 21.04 30.60 8.86
N GLY A 7 22.11 31.14 9.47
CA GLY A 7 23.28 31.62 8.77
C GLY A 7 23.14 33.02 8.18
N GLU A 8 22.04 33.73 8.50
CA GLU A 8 21.87 35.15 8.19
C GLU A 8 23.09 35.94 8.65
N SER A 9 23.62 36.81 7.78
CA SER A 9 24.86 37.54 8.01
C SER A 9 24.63 39.05 8.22
N ASP A 10 23.42 39.55 8.00
CA ASP A 10 23.04 40.93 8.31
C ASP A 10 22.99 41.14 9.84
N VAL A 11 24.06 41.73 10.36
CA VAL A 11 24.25 42.03 11.78
C VAL A 11 23.20 42.97 12.37
N THR A 12 22.51 43.76 11.53
CA THR A 12 21.46 44.68 12.00
C THR A 12 20.21 43.96 12.48
N THR A 13 20.07 42.69 12.10
CA THR A 13 18.93 41.85 12.46
C THR A 13 19.15 41.05 13.74
N PHE A 14 20.33 41.13 14.38
CA PHE A 14 20.68 40.24 15.47
C PHE A 14 20.13 40.68 16.83
N GLU A 15 19.56 39.71 17.54
CA GLU A 15 18.93 39.84 18.85
C GLU A 15 19.46 38.74 19.78
N ILE A 16 19.54 39.03 21.07
CA ILE A 16 19.95 38.04 22.10
C ILE A 16 18.68 37.40 22.66
N HIS A 17 18.60 36.07 22.57
CA HIS A 17 17.52 35.27 23.13
C HIS A 17 17.92 34.63 24.46
N HIS A 18 17.03 34.65 25.45
CA HIS A 18 17.13 33.82 26.64
C HIS A 18 16.56 32.43 26.33
N ILE A 19 17.35 31.37 26.48
CA ILE A 19 16.92 29.99 26.19
C ILE A 19 15.78 29.60 27.13
N GLN A 20 16.01 29.75 28.44
CA GLN A 20 14.98 29.72 29.46
C GLN A 20 14.49 31.17 29.72
N PRO A 21 13.17 31.43 29.79
CA PRO A 21 12.65 32.79 30.00
C PRO A 21 13.22 33.47 31.24
N TYR A 22 13.54 34.76 31.11
CA TYR A 22 14.04 35.57 32.23
C TYR A 22 13.08 35.59 33.44
N SER A 23 11.77 35.45 33.19
CA SER A 23 10.76 35.35 34.25
C SER A 23 11.00 34.20 35.23
N ASP A 24 11.71 33.15 34.80
CA ASP A 24 11.82 31.90 35.52
C ASP A 24 13.16 31.78 36.27
N ASN A 25 14.22 32.44 35.80
CA ASN A 25 15.54 32.37 36.40
C ASN A 25 16.14 33.71 36.84
N ASN A 26 15.57 34.86 36.43
CA ASN A 26 16.02 36.22 36.76
C ASN A 26 17.52 36.50 36.56
N GLU A 27 18.23 35.67 35.79
CA GLU A 27 19.67 35.72 35.61
C GLU A 27 20.04 35.85 34.12
N HIS A 28 21.03 36.69 33.83
CA HIS A 28 21.58 36.90 32.48
C HIS A 28 22.88 36.09 32.30
N GLU A 29 22.83 34.79 32.61
CA GLU A 29 23.98 33.90 32.47
C GLU A 29 24.31 33.66 31.00
N GLU A 30 25.60 33.69 30.65
CA GLU A 30 26.06 33.50 29.27
C GLU A 30 25.60 32.15 28.70
N GLU A 31 25.49 31.13 29.56
CA GLU A 31 24.99 29.80 29.24
C GLU A 31 23.52 29.81 28.80
N ASN A 32 22.73 30.75 29.32
CA ASN A 32 21.31 30.93 29.01
C ASN A 32 21.06 31.88 27.83
N LEU A 33 22.10 32.44 27.21
CA LEU A 33 21.96 33.40 26.12
C LEU A 33 22.44 32.82 24.79
N ILE A 34 21.71 33.13 23.71
CA ILE A 34 22.10 32.80 22.34
C ILE A 34 21.78 33.94 21.37
N LEU A 35 22.69 34.19 20.43
CA LEU A 35 22.52 35.22 19.40
C LEU A 35 21.76 34.65 18.19
N LEU A 36 20.64 35.27 17.83
CA LEU A 36 19.79 34.89 16.69
C LEU A 36 19.45 36.12 15.85
N CYS A 37 19.08 35.94 14.58
CA CYS A 37 18.42 37.03 13.84
C CYS A 37 16.95 37.18 14.26
N SER A 38 16.36 38.36 14.04
CA SER A 38 14.99 38.72 14.43
C SER A 38 13.95 37.70 13.98
N ASN A 39 14.10 37.13 12.78
CA ASN A 39 13.24 36.07 12.27
C ASN A 39 13.35 34.77 13.08
N CYS A 40 14.56 34.33 13.41
CA CYS A 40 14.77 33.14 14.24
C CYS A 40 14.34 33.39 15.69
N HIS A 41 14.62 34.58 16.22
CA HIS A 41 14.19 34.99 17.55
C HIS A 41 12.66 34.96 17.68
N ALA A 42 11.93 35.50 16.70
CA ALA A 42 10.46 35.44 16.66
C ALA A 42 9.93 34.00 16.63
N LYS A 43 10.57 33.10 15.88
CA LYS A 43 10.17 31.68 15.80
C LYS A 43 10.37 30.93 17.12
N VAL A 44 11.45 31.21 17.83
CA VAL A 44 11.66 30.64 19.17
C VAL A 44 10.60 31.18 20.14
N THR A 45 10.37 32.50 20.12
CA THR A 45 9.35 33.16 20.97
C THR A 45 7.94 32.62 20.69
N ALA A 46 7.63 32.31 19.43
CA ALA A 46 6.36 31.72 19.02
C ALA A 46 6.26 30.20 19.33
N GLY A 47 7.33 29.56 19.76
CA GLY A 47 7.40 28.11 20.02
C GLY A 47 7.49 27.24 18.76
N GLU A 48 7.72 27.83 17.58
CA GLU A 48 7.99 27.08 16.34
C GLU A 48 9.35 26.37 16.38
N ILE A 49 10.28 26.92 17.16
CA ILE A 49 11.55 26.31 17.53
C ILE A 49 11.52 26.10 19.03
N THR A 50 11.72 24.86 19.47
CA THR A 50 11.63 24.52 20.88
C THR A 50 12.87 24.91 21.67
N GLU A 51 12.72 25.19 22.96
CA GLU A 51 13.82 25.47 23.89
C GLU A 51 14.92 24.39 23.84
N ASN A 52 14.52 23.11 23.76
CA ASN A 52 15.45 21.99 23.62
C ASN A 52 16.30 22.04 22.33
N GLU A 53 15.74 22.53 21.23
CA GLU A 53 16.49 22.72 19.97
C GLU A 53 17.49 23.86 20.10
N VAL A 54 17.11 24.95 20.76
CA VAL A 54 17.99 26.08 21.02
C VAL A 54 19.12 25.70 21.98
N LEU A 55 18.83 24.94 23.03
CA LEU A 55 19.83 24.42 23.98
C LEU A 55 20.85 23.51 23.28
N ARG A 56 20.39 22.61 22.41
CA ARG A 56 21.28 21.77 21.59
C ARG A 56 22.17 22.60 20.67
N LEU A 57 21.63 23.66 20.09
CA LEU A 57 22.41 24.57 19.25
C LEU A 57 23.52 25.26 20.08
N LYS A 58 23.19 25.82 21.25
CA LYS A 58 24.17 26.43 22.16
C LYS A 58 25.29 25.46 22.53
N ILE A 59 24.96 24.23 22.93
CA ILE A 59 25.94 23.18 23.26
C ILE A 59 26.85 22.86 22.06
N SER A 60 26.29 22.82 20.84
CA SER A 60 27.06 22.57 19.62
C SER A 60 28.07 23.68 19.34
N LEU A 61 27.68 24.95 19.53
CA LEU A 61 28.56 26.10 19.34
C LEU A 61 29.71 26.10 20.36
N MET A 62 29.41 25.82 21.64
CA MET A 62 30.42 25.76 22.71
C MET A 62 31.46 24.66 22.49
N LYS A 63 31.08 23.54 21.85
CA LYS A 63 31.99 22.42 21.56
C LYS A 63 32.92 22.66 20.35
N GLY A 64 32.89 23.85 19.74
CA GLY A 64 33.77 24.20 18.62
C GLY A 64 33.42 23.55 17.29
N ASN A 65 32.26 22.90 17.19
CA ASN A 65 31.72 22.43 15.92
C ASN A 65 31.11 23.62 15.18
N ASN A 66 31.96 24.45 14.57
CA ASN A 66 31.57 25.49 13.62
C ASN A 66 31.09 24.84 12.31
N SER A 67 30.01 24.07 12.37
CA SER A 67 29.23 23.76 11.19
C SER A 67 28.23 24.90 11.05
N ALA A 68 28.53 25.85 10.14
CA ALA A 68 27.54 26.80 9.68
C ALA A 68 26.23 26.07 9.35
N PRO A 69 25.05 26.65 9.61
CA PRO A 69 23.79 25.99 9.29
C PRO A 69 23.80 25.62 7.82
N GLN A 70 23.78 24.32 7.56
CA GLN A 70 23.89 23.75 6.23
C GLN A 70 22.76 24.32 5.39
N GLN A 71 23.10 25.19 4.44
CA GLN A 71 22.34 25.26 3.21
C GLN A 71 22.17 23.83 2.73
N LYS A 72 20.93 23.43 2.40
CA LYS A 72 20.62 22.11 1.83
C LYS A 72 21.40 21.91 0.53
N SER A 73 22.66 21.52 0.61
CA SER A 73 23.47 21.06 -0.49
C SER A 73 23.35 19.55 -0.54
N GLN A 74 23.07 19.04 -1.74
CA GLN A 74 22.86 17.62 -2.02
C GLN A 74 23.94 16.76 -1.35
N SER A 75 23.49 15.84 -0.51
CA SER A 75 24.33 14.91 0.25
C SER A 75 25.20 14.07 -0.68
N ASN A 76 26.51 14.30 -0.66
CA ASN A 76 27.47 13.27 -1.05
C ASN A 76 27.67 12.34 0.15
N ASN A 77 27.17 11.10 0.02
CA ASN A 77 27.25 10.07 1.06
C ASN A 77 28.70 9.60 1.27
N VAL A 78 29.48 10.29 2.11
CA VAL A 78 30.80 9.81 2.54
C VAL A 78 30.67 9.22 3.94
N LEU A 79 30.87 7.90 4.06
CA LEU A 79 30.91 7.17 5.33
C LEU A 79 32.37 6.91 5.69
N ASN A 80 32.81 7.37 6.86
CA ASN A 80 34.18 7.19 7.34
C ASN A 80 34.19 6.14 8.47
N PHE A 81 34.82 4.99 8.24
CA PHE A 81 34.86 3.87 9.21
C PHE A 81 36.21 3.87 9.93
N ASN A 82 36.19 4.08 11.25
CA ASN A 82 37.41 4.28 12.04
C ASN A 82 37.75 3.11 12.97
N SER A 83 37.41 1.86 12.63
CA SER A 83 37.99 0.60 13.19
C SER A 83 37.24 -0.67 12.75
N GLY A 84 37.99 -1.78 12.58
CA GLY A 84 37.54 -3.19 12.60
C GLY A 84 36.86 -3.70 11.33
N VAL A 85 37.38 -4.79 10.75
CA VAL A 85 36.89 -5.45 9.51
C VAL A 85 35.36 -5.49 9.43
N ASN A 86 34.79 -4.91 8.38
CA ASN A 86 33.35 -4.83 8.15
C ASN A 86 32.93 -5.86 7.08
N ASN A 87 32.01 -6.79 7.43
CA ASN A 87 31.42 -7.77 6.51
C ASN A 87 30.07 -7.28 5.92
N GLY A 88 29.80 -5.98 5.95
CA GLY A 88 28.57 -5.35 5.48
C GLY A 88 28.67 -4.89 4.03
N VAL A 89 27.52 -4.72 3.38
CA VAL A 89 27.44 -4.19 2.02
C VAL A 89 27.22 -2.68 2.09
N VAL A 90 28.18 -1.90 1.59
CA VAL A 90 28.09 -0.44 1.46
C VAL A 90 27.86 -0.07 0.00
N ALA A 91 26.73 0.56 -0.32
CA ALA A 91 26.41 1.04 -1.66
C ALA A 91 25.53 2.29 -1.62
N ASN A 92 25.67 3.18 -2.62
CA ASN A 92 24.85 4.40 -2.76
C ASN A 92 23.36 4.11 -3.02
N LYS A 93 23.04 2.93 -3.56
CA LYS A 93 21.67 2.46 -3.78
C LYS A 93 21.65 0.93 -3.67
N VAL A 94 20.88 0.40 -2.73
CA VAL A 94 20.68 -1.04 -2.56
C VAL A 94 19.27 -1.40 -3.03
N GLU A 95 19.15 -2.16 -4.13
CA GLU A 95 17.87 -2.71 -4.60
C GLU A 95 17.74 -4.18 -4.17
N ILE A 96 17.02 -4.43 -3.07
CA ILE A 96 16.73 -5.79 -2.61
C ILE A 96 15.53 -6.33 -3.38
N LYS A 97 15.79 -7.04 -4.49
CA LYS A 97 14.77 -7.78 -5.23
C LYS A 97 14.50 -9.11 -4.52
N THR A 98 13.68 -9.09 -3.46
CA THR A 98 13.16 -10.32 -2.87
C THR A 98 12.28 -11.03 -3.89
N GLN A 99 12.73 -12.19 -4.37
CA GLN A 99 11.86 -13.08 -5.13
C GLN A 99 10.79 -13.58 -4.16
N LYS A 100 9.55 -13.08 -4.26
CA LYS A 100 8.42 -13.63 -3.50
C LYS A 100 8.33 -15.11 -3.83
N LYS A 101 8.67 -15.96 -2.86
CA LYS A 101 8.53 -17.41 -2.97
C LYS A 101 7.04 -17.73 -3.04
N PHE A 102 6.54 -17.94 -4.26
CA PHE A 102 5.16 -18.41 -4.46
C PHE A 102 5.08 -19.86 -3.99
N ILE A 103 4.50 -20.07 -2.82
CA ILE A 103 4.14 -21.41 -2.37
C ILE A 103 3.02 -21.89 -3.32
N LYS A 104 3.33 -22.85 -4.18
CA LYS A 104 2.33 -23.55 -5.00
C LYS A 104 1.53 -24.47 -4.09
N ILE A 105 0.48 -23.95 -3.47
CA ILE A 105 -0.51 -24.77 -2.75
C ILE A 105 -1.28 -25.55 -3.82
N SER A 106 -1.16 -26.87 -3.82
CA SER A 106 -1.96 -27.74 -4.69
C SER A 106 -3.43 -27.66 -4.29
N ALA A 107 -4.32 -27.82 -5.27
CA ALA A 107 -5.75 -27.86 -4.99
C ALA A 107 -6.06 -29.05 -4.05
N PRO A 108 -6.91 -28.87 -3.02
CA PRO A 108 -7.30 -29.98 -2.16
C PRO A 108 -7.95 -31.10 -2.98
N GLU A 109 -7.52 -32.34 -2.72
CA GLU A 109 -8.01 -33.51 -3.43
C GLU A 109 -9.52 -33.69 -3.24
N GLY A 110 -10.22 -34.12 -4.29
CA GLY A 110 -11.68 -34.30 -4.27
C GLY A 110 -12.50 -33.00 -4.40
N THR A 111 -11.88 -31.84 -4.59
CA THR A 111 -12.58 -30.57 -4.88
C THR A 111 -12.69 -30.31 -6.38
N ILE A 112 -13.61 -29.43 -6.79
CA ILE A 112 -13.71 -28.98 -8.18
C ILE A 112 -12.36 -28.41 -8.65
N ALA A 113 -11.61 -27.75 -7.77
CA ALA A 113 -10.29 -27.22 -8.08
C ALA A 113 -9.26 -28.29 -8.46
N SER A 114 -9.42 -29.53 -8.01
CA SER A 114 -8.49 -30.63 -8.34
C SER A 114 -8.69 -31.18 -9.75
N SER A 115 -9.86 -30.96 -10.37
CA SER A 115 -10.12 -31.37 -11.76
C SER A 115 -10.16 -30.17 -12.70
N ALA A 116 -9.17 -30.08 -13.60
CA ALA A 116 -9.06 -28.99 -14.57
C ALA A 116 -10.35 -28.82 -15.40
N ASN A 117 -10.91 -29.93 -15.91
CA ASN A 117 -12.10 -29.90 -16.74
C ASN A 117 -13.33 -29.37 -16.00
N HIS A 118 -13.60 -29.88 -14.80
CA HIS A 118 -14.73 -29.43 -13.98
C HIS A 118 -14.57 -27.95 -13.59
N ARG A 119 -13.39 -27.56 -13.12
CA ARG A 119 -13.08 -26.17 -12.76
C ARG A 119 -13.27 -25.23 -13.94
N ASN A 120 -12.73 -25.57 -15.11
CA ASN A 120 -12.77 -24.72 -16.28
C ASN A 120 -14.19 -24.61 -16.84
N TYR A 121 -14.97 -25.70 -16.81
CA TYR A 121 -16.38 -25.67 -17.19
C TYR A 121 -17.20 -24.74 -16.27
N ILE A 122 -17.05 -24.85 -14.94
CA ILE A 122 -17.73 -23.95 -14.01
C ILE A 122 -17.29 -22.50 -14.23
N LYS A 123 -16.00 -22.25 -14.45
CA LYS A 123 -15.50 -20.91 -14.80
C LYS A 123 -16.18 -20.37 -16.05
N ARG A 124 -16.34 -21.20 -17.10
CA ARG A 124 -17.02 -20.82 -18.34
C ARG A 124 -18.50 -20.46 -18.10
N LEU A 125 -19.19 -21.20 -17.24
CA LEU A 125 -20.57 -20.88 -16.85
C LEU A 125 -20.67 -19.57 -16.06
N ILE A 126 -19.72 -19.30 -15.17
CA ILE A 126 -19.64 -18.02 -14.44
C ILE A 126 -19.45 -16.86 -15.42
N ASP A 127 -18.53 -17.01 -16.38
CA ASP A 127 -18.28 -15.99 -17.40
C ASP A 127 -19.51 -15.77 -18.30
N ARG A 128 -20.18 -16.86 -18.68
CA ARG A 128 -21.44 -16.80 -19.43
C ARG A 128 -22.53 -16.06 -18.64
N TYR A 129 -22.66 -16.31 -17.34
CA TYR A 129 -23.58 -15.55 -16.49
C TYR A 129 -23.22 -14.07 -16.47
N HIS A 130 -21.94 -13.72 -16.38
CA HIS A 130 -21.50 -12.33 -16.41
C HIS A 130 -21.81 -11.65 -17.75
N GLU A 131 -21.57 -12.32 -18.88
CA GLU A 131 -21.96 -11.85 -20.21
C GLU A 131 -23.46 -11.51 -20.26
N PHE A 132 -24.30 -12.46 -19.84
CA PHE A 132 -25.76 -12.32 -19.87
C PHE A 132 -26.24 -11.23 -18.91
N LYS A 133 -25.67 -11.18 -17.71
CA LYS A 133 -26.06 -10.17 -16.71
C LYS A 133 -25.60 -8.78 -17.09
N THR A 134 -24.46 -8.67 -17.77
CA THR A 134 -23.98 -7.40 -18.34
C THR A 134 -24.94 -6.87 -19.39
N ALA A 135 -25.54 -7.74 -20.22
CA ALA A 135 -26.58 -7.35 -21.17
C ALA A 135 -27.85 -6.86 -20.47
N ASP A 136 -28.20 -7.42 -19.30
CA ASP A 136 -29.36 -6.97 -18.51
C ASP A 136 -29.16 -5.57 -17.88
N VAL A 137 -28.03 -5.34 -17.22
CA VAL A 137 -27.84 -4.16 -16.34
C VAL A 137 -26.89 -3.10 -16.91
N GLY A 138 -26.16 -3.43 -17.98
CA GLY A 138 -25.09 -2.63 -18.55
C GLY A 138 -23.74 -2.83 -17.83
N LYS A 139 -22.63 -2.62 -18.55
CA LYS A 139 -21.25 -2.83 -18.05
C LYS A 139 -20.95 -2.04 -16.76
N VAL A 140 -21.43 -0.80 -16.67
CA VAL A 140 -21.13 0.12 -15.55
C VAL A 140 -21.79 -0.35 -14.24
N LYS A 141 -23.00 -0.90 -14.31
CA LYS A 141 -23.75 -1.33 -13.13
C LYS A 141 -23.50 -2.80 -12.76
N MET A 142 -22.68 -3.51 -13.54
CA MET A 142 -22.46 -4.95 -13.35
C MET A 142 -21.58 -5.23 -12.13
N LYS A 143 -22.13 -5.97 -11.17
CA LYS A 143 -21.42 -6.41 -9.96
C LYS A 143 -21.03 -7.89 -10.07
N TYR A 144 -19.80 -8.14 -10.53
CA TYR A 144 -19.26 -9.49 -10.76
C TYR A 144 -19.17 -10.34 -9.47
N THR A 145 -19.04 -9.71 -8.31
CA THR A 145 -18.90 -10.39 -7.00
C THR A 145 -20.16 -11.10 -6.53
N ILE A 146 -21.35 -10.69 -7.00
CA ILE A 146 -22.64 -11.19 -6.52
C ILE A 146 -22.81 -12.70 -6.75
N ILE A 147 -22.30 -13.22 -7.87
CA ILE A 147 -22.41 -14.65 -8.16
C ILE A 147 -21.55 -15.49 -7.20
N TYR A 148 -20.34 -15.01 -6.88
CA TYR A 148 -19.46 -15.70 -5.94
C TYR A 148 -20.05 -15.70 -4.52
N GLY A 149 -20.65 -14.58 -4.09
CA GLY A 149 -21.38 -14.51 -2.82
C GLY A 149 -22.58 -15.46 -2.77
N ALA A 150 -23.32 -15.58 -3.88
CA ALA A 150 -24.45 -16.51 -3.97
C ALA A 150 -24.02 -17.98 -3.96
N ILE A 151 -22.94 -18.34 -4.66
CA ILE A 151 -22.38 -19.70 -4.61
C ILE A 151 -21.92 -20.02 -3.18
N LYS A 152 -21.24 -19.08 -2.52
CA LYS A 152 -20.81 -19.25 -1.12
C LYS A 152 -21.99 -19.46 -0.18
N LYS A 153 -23.10 -18.73 -0.36
CA LYS A 153 -24.32 -18.87 0.44
C LYS A 153 -25.01 -20.23 0.25
N GLU A 154 -25.07 -20.73 -0.99
CA GLU A 154 -25.75 -21.99 -1.31
C GLU A 154 -24.91 -23.24 -0.94
N PHE A 155 -23.60 -23.20 -1.18
CA PHE A 155 -22.73 -24.37 -1.03
C PHE A 155 -21.83 -24.32 0.21
N GLY A 156 -21.78 -23.19 0.92
CA GLY A 156 -20.95 -22.99 2.11
C GLY A 156 -19.46 -22.77 1.82
N ALA A 157 -19.03 -22.86 0.57
CA ALA A 157 -17.64 -22.80 0.16
C ALA A 157 -17.42 -21.91 -1.08
N LYS A 158 -16.17 -21.55 -1.33
CA LYS A 158 -15.78 -20.91 -2.59
C LYS A 158 -16.05 -21.86 -3.76
N TRP A 159 -16.45 -21.32 -4.90
CA TRP A 159 -16.92 -22.10 -6.06
C TRP A 159 -15.97 -23.21 -6.55
N ASP A 160 -14.66 -23.02 -6.39
CA ASP A 160 -13.62 -23.98 -6.77
C ASP A 160 -13.28 -24.97 -5.63
N MET A 161 -13.58 -24.63 -4.38
CA MET A 161 -13.35 -25.48 -3.20
C MET A 161 -14.54 -26.40 -2.87
N ILE A 162 -15.58 -26.40 -3.71
CA ILE A 162 -16.73 -27.30 -3.54
C ILE A 162 -16.29 -28.74 -3.87
N PRO A 163 -16.71 -29.76 -3.10
CA PRO A 163 -16.44 -31.16 -3.43
C PRO A 163 -16.96 -31.54 -4.82
N ILE A 164 -16.22 -32.37 -5.56
CA ILE A 164 -16.59 -32.82 -6.91
C ILE A 164 -17.94 -33.55 -6.92
N SER A 165 -18.31 -34.21 -5.82
CA SER A 165 -19.61 -34.86 -5.64
C SER A 165 -20.81 -33.90 -5.72
N ARG A 166 -20.59 -32.59 -5.53
CA ARG A 166 -21.63 -31.56 -5.64
C ARG A 166 -21.58 -30.82 -6.98
N PHE A 167 -20.75 -31.27 -7.93
CA PHE A 167 -20.55 -30.63 -9.22
C PHE A 167 -21.86 -30.49 -10.01
N GLU A 168 -22.63 -31.56 -10.17
CA GLU A 168 -23.89 -31.53 -10.92
C GLU A 168 -24.87 -30.51 -10.34
N ARG A 169 -24.98 -30.47 -9.01
CA ARG A 169 -25.81 -29.48 -8.31
C ARG A 169 -25.33 -28.05 -8.58
N LEU A 170 -24.02 -27.81 -8.63
CA LEU A 170 -23.45 -26.51 -8.99
C LEU A 170 -23.74 -26.14 -10.45
N VAL A 171 -23.67 -27.09 -11.37
CA VAL A 171 -24.02 -26.88 -12.79
C VAL A 171 -25.49 -26.48 -12.93
N VAL A 172 -26.41 -27.22 -12.30
CA VAL A 172 -27.84 -26.90 -12.29
C VAL A 172 -28.10 -25.52 -11.68
N PHE A 173 -27.41 -25.19 -10.58
CA PHE A 173 -27.48 -23.86 -9.97
C PHE A 173 -27.06 -22.77 -10.96
N MET A 174 -25.94 -22.97 -11.67
CA MET A 174 -25.43 -22.00 -12.64
C MET A 174 -26.36 -21.85 -13.85
N HIS A 175 -26.88 -22.95 -14.41
CA HIS A 175 -27.87 -22.93 -15.48
C HIS A 175 -29.11 -22.12 -15.07
N ARG A 176 -29.67 -22.37 -13.89
CA ARG A 176 -30.81 -21.61 -13.35
C ARG A 176 -30.50 -20.12 -13.23
N ARG A 177 -29.28 -19.74 -12.83
CA ARG A 177 -28.88 -18.33 -12.71
C ARG A 177 -28.76 -17.65 -14.07
N ILE A 178 -28.24 -18.34 -15.09
CA ILE A 178 -28.17 -17.84 -16.47
C ILE A 178 -29.58 -17.70 -17.04
N ASP A 179 -30.42 -18.71 -16.87
CA ASP A 179 -31.80 -18.74 -17.38
C ASP A 179 -32.69 -17.65 -16.80
N ASN A 180 -32.41 -17.21 -15.57
CA ASN A 180 -33.17 -16.17 -14.92
C ASN A 180 -32.77 -14.74 -15.31
N THR A 181 -31.73 -14.57 -16.13
CA THR A 181 -31.40 -13.26 -16.74
C THR A 181 -32.42 -12.90 -17.82
N ILE A 182 -32.55 -11.62 -18.17
CA ILE A 182 -33.49 -11.19 -19.22
C ILE A 182 -33.08 -11.83 -20.55
N LEU A 183 -31.80 -11.76 -20.89
CA LEU A 183 -31.28 -12.42 -22.10
C LEU A 183 -31.46 -13.95 -22.06
N GLY A 184 -31.31 -14.57 -20.89
CA GLY A 184 -31.56 -16.00 -20.68
C GLY A 184 -32.99 -16.39 -21.00
N LYS A 185 -33.97 -15.67 -20.44
CA LYS A 185 -35.40 -15.90 -20.70
C LYS A 185 -35.75 -15.67 -22.17
N THR A 186 -35.26 -14.59 -22.77
CA THR A 186 -35.50 -14.27 -24.19
C THR A 186 -34.91 -15.33 -25.12
N ASN A 187 -33.66 -15.77 -24.88
CA ASN A 187 -33.05 -16.81 -25.70
C ASN A 187 -33.75 -18.15 -25.52
N LYS A 188 -34.22 -18.48 -24.31
CA LYS A 188 -35.03 -19.68 -24.07
C LYS A 188 -36.33 -19.64 -24.86
N ALA A 189 -37.04 -18.51 -24.88
CA ALA A 189 -38.27 -18.35 -25.66
C ALA A 189 -38.04 -18.48 -27.17
N ARG A 190 -36.86 -18.08 -27.66
CA ARG A 190 -36.46 -18.19 -29.07
C ARG A 190 -35.77 -19.51 -29.44
N ASN A 191 -35.73 -20.48 -28.51
CA ASN A 191 -35.00 -21.74 -28.67
C ASN A 191 -33.51 -21.58 -29.04
N ILE A 192 -32.89 -20.47 -28.60
CA ILE A 192 -31.47 -20.19 -28.81
C ILE A 192 -30.66 -20.81 -27.66
N LYS A 193 -29.57 -21.49 -28.02
CA LYS A 193 -28.66 -22.12 -27.05
C LYS A 193 -27.98 -21.09 -26.15
N ARG A 194 -28.06 -21.29 -24.83
CA ARG A 194 -27.60 -20.33 -23.79
C ARG A 194 -26.24 -20.68 -23.22
N TYR A 195 -25.96 -21.97 -23.09
CA TYR A 195 -24.74 -22.54 -22.56
C TYR A 195 -24.53 -23.94 -23.17
N SER A 196 -23.31 -24.45 -23.11
CA SER A 196 -22.99 -25.84 -23.48
C SER A 196 -23.16 -26.75 -22.27
N THR A 197 -23.50 -28.01 -22.50
CA THR A 197 -23.43 -29.05 -21.45
C THR A 197 -21.97 -29.35 -21.09
N PHE A 198 -21.76 -30.11 -20.02
CA PHE A 198 -20.41 -30.52 -19.63
C PHE A 198 -19.80 -31.46 -20.67
N GLU A 199 -20.58 -32.39 -21.21
CA GLU A 199 -20.15 -33.31 -22.27
C GLU A 199 -19.75 -32.56 -23.55
N GLU A 200 -20.56 -31.60 -24.00
CA GLU A 200 -20.23 -30.76 -25.15
C GLU A 200 -18.97 -29.91 -24.91
N TYR A 201 -18.75 -29.48 -23.66
CA TYR A 201 -17.54 -28.79 -23.28
C TYR A 201 -16.32 -29.70 -23.36
N LEU A 202 -16.42 -30.94 -22.85
CA LEU A 202 -15.36 -31.94 -22.94
C LEU A 202 -15.07 -32.33 -24.39
N GLN A 203 -16.09 -32.49 -25.23
CA GLN A 203 -15.90 -32.80 -26.65
C GLN A 203 -15.11 -31.70 -27.37
N LYS A 204 -15.26 -30.44 -26.94
CA LYS A 204 -14.59 -29.30 -27.56
C LYS A 204 -13.22 -28.98 -26.97
N TYR A 205 -13.01 -29.23 -25.68
CA TYR A 205 -11.86 -28.75 -24.91
C TYR A 205 -11.21 -29.80 -24.00
N GLY A 206 -11.69 -31.04 -24.00
CA GLY A 206 -11.22 -32.13 -23.13
C GLY A 206 -10.01 -32.90 -23.65
N SER A 207 -9.41 -32.45 -24.77
CA SER A 207 -8.19 -32.98 -25.37
C SER A 207 -6.93 -32.39 -24.74
#